data_AF-A0AAU0L081-F1
#
_entry.id   AF-A0AAU0L081-F1
#
_cell.length_a   1.000
_cell.length_b   1.000
_cell.length_c   1.000
_cell.angle_alpha   90.00
_cell.angle_beta   90.00
_cell.angle_gamma   90.00
#
_symmetry.space_group_name_H-M   'P 1'
#
loop_
_entity.id
_entity.type
_entity.pdbx_description
1 polymer ?
#
loop_
_entity_poly.entity_id
_entity_poly.type
_entity_poly.pdbx_seq_one_letter_code
_entity_poly.pdbx_strand_id
1 'polypeptide(L)'
;MSNQRIRIRLKSFDHRLIDQSSQEIVETAKRTGAQVCGPIPMPTRIERFNVLTSPHVNKDARDQYEIRTYKRLIDIVQPTDKTVDALMKLDLAAGVDVQIALG
;
A
#
# COMPACT_ATOMS: atom_id res chain seq x y z
N MET A 1 6.40 -9.96 -27.73
CA MET A 1 5.84 -8.64 -27.40
C MET A 1 6.04 -8.44 -25.91
N SER A 2 6.84 -7.44 -25.53
CA SER A 2 7.18 -7.12 -24.15
C SER A 2 5.90 -6.92 -23.35
N ASN A 3 5.62 -7.84 -22.43
CA ASN A 3 4.51 -7.75 -21.49
C ASN A 3 4.84 -6.65 -20.47
N GLN A 4 4.80 -5.39 -20.91
CA GLN A 4 5.01 -4.25 -20.03
C GLN A 4 3.92 -4.28 -18.96
N ARG A 5 4.36 -4.48 -17.72
CA ARG A 5 3.49 -4.59 -16.55
C ARG A 5 3.91 -3.53 -15.56
N ILE A 6 2.95 -2.74 -15.12
CA ILE A 6 3.18 -1.78 -14.03
C ILE A 6 2.74 -2.45 -12.74
N ARG A 7 3.66 -2.52 -11.80
CA ARG A 7 3.42 -3.06 -10.47
C ARG A 7 3.43 -1.94 -9.46
N ILE A 8 2.30 -1.74 -8.79
CA ILE A 8 2.11 -0.71 -7.77
C ILE A 8 2.05 -1.41 -6.41
N ARG A 9 2.96 -1.06 -5.51
CA ARG A 9 2.96 -1.52 -4.13
C ARG A 9 2.55 -0.37 -3.24
N LEU A 10 1.47 -0.57 -2.50
CA LEU A 10 1.00 0.39 -1.51
C LEU A 10 1.39 -0.10 -0.12
N LYS A 11 1.85 0.80 0.74
CA LYS A 11 2.09 0.54 2.16
C LYS A 11 1.45 1.63 3.01
N SER A 12 0.81 1.25 4.11
CA SER A 12 0.31 2.22 5.08
C SER A 12 0.22 1.59 6.47
N PHE A 13 0.15 2.45 7.49
CA PHE A 13 -0.12 2.06 8.87
C PHE A 13 -1.62 1.93 9.15
N ASP A 14 -2.48 2.58 8.35
CA ASP A 14 -3.94 2.43 8.44
C ASP A 14 -4.50 1.65 7.24
N HIS A 15 -5.23 0.58 7.55
CA HIS A 15 -5.96 -0.23 6.59
C HIS A 15 -7.07 0.54 5.84
N ARG A 16 -7.72 1.53 6.47
CA ARG A 16 -8.83 2.24 5.82
C ARG A 16 -8.35 3.12 4.68
N LEU A 17 -7.27 3.87 4.92
CA LEU A 17 -6.67 4.76 3.93
C LEU A 17 -6.12 3.96 2.74
N ILE A 18 -5.39 2.88 2.99
CA ILE A 18 -4.85 2.07 1.88
C ILE A 18 -5.95 1.39 1.07
N ASP A 19 -7.07 1.00 1.68
CA ASP A 19 -8.17 0.37 0.98
C ASP A 19 -8.90 1.37 0.09
N GLN A 20 -9.19 2.56 0.60
CA GLN A 20 -9.74 3.68 -0.20
C GLN A 20 -8.83 4.03 -1.37
N SER A 21 -7.54 4.29 -1.11
CA SER A 21 -6.56 4.61 -2.15
C SER A 21 -6.41 3.49 -3.18
N SER A 22 -6.44 2.23 -2.76
CA SER A 22 -6.37 1.09 -3.69
C SER A 22 -7.59 1.02 -4.60
N GLN A 23 -8.78 1.37 -4.10
CA GLN A 23 -10.01 1.43 -4.89
C GLN A 23 -9.96 2.57 -5.91
N GLU A 24 -9.51 3.76 -5.50
CA GLU A 24 -9.36 4.92 -6.38
C GLU A 24 -8.39 4.65 -7.55
N ILE A 25 -7.25 4.01 -7.27
CA ILE A 25 -6.28 3.59 -8.29
C ILE A 25 -6.92 2.59 -9.28
N VAL A 26 -7.62 1.58 -8.75
CA VAL A 26 -8.27 0.54 -9.57
C VAL A 26 -9.38 1.14 -10.43
N GLU A 27 -10.18 2.05 -9.90
CA GLU A 27 -11.24 2.72 -10.65
C GLU A 27 -10.65 3.59 -11.77
N THR A 28 -9.57 4.32 -11.49
CA THR A 28 -8.90 5.17 -12.47
C THR A 28 -8.28 4.35 -13.61
N ALA A 29 -7.64 3.23 -13.27
CA ALA A 29 -7.09 2.31 -14.26
C ALA A 29 -8.18 1.62 -15.10
N LYS A 30 -9.33 1.29 -14.50
CA LYS A 30 -10.51 0.78 -15.24
C LYS A 30 -11.10 1.82 -16.18
N ARG A 31 -11.21 3.09 -15.74
CA ARG A 31 -11.76 4.20 -16.54
C ARG A 31 -10.92 4.48 -17.79
N THR A 32 -9.62 4.26 -17.71
CA THR A 32 -8.67 4.44 -18.83
C THR A 32 -8.56 3.20 -19.74
N GLY A 33 -9.26 2.10 -19.41
CA GLY A 33 -9.35 0.89 -20.23
C GLY A 33 -8.19 -0.10 -20.04
N ALA A 34 -7.32 0.10 -19.05
CA ALA A 34 -6.27 -0.86 -18.74
C ALA A 34 -6.84 -2.07 -17.97
N GLN A 35 -6.29 -3.26 -18.21
CA GLN A 35 -6.66 -4.44 -17.43
C GLN A 35 -5.94 -4.42 -16.09
N VAL A 36 -6.71 -4.51 -15.00
CA VAL A 36 -6.18 -4.45 -13.64
C VAL A 36 -6.35 -5.81 -12.98
N CYS A 37 -5.25 -6.38 -12.51
CA CYS A 37 -5.31 -7.40 -11.47
C CYS A 37 -5.57 -6.67 -10.15
N GLY A 38 -6.74 -6.93 -9.57
CA GLY A 38 -7.32 -6.19 -8.44
C GLY A 38 -6.40 -6.06 -7.22
N PRO A 39 -6.79 -5.28 -6.20
CA PRO A 39 -5.92 -4.99 -5.08
C PRO A 39 -5.67 -6.26 -4.25
N ILE A 40 -4.52 -6.90 -4.47
CA ILE A 40 -4.12 -8.13 -3.80
C ILE A 40 -3.65 -7.76 -2.39
N PRO A 41 -4.32 -8.24 -1.32
CA PRO A 41 -3.81 -8.10 0.03
C PRO A 41 -2.53 -8.92 0.18
N MET A 42 -1.43 -8.24 0.50
CA MET A 42 -0.20 -8.91 0.91
C MET A 42 -0.19 -9.06 2.43
N PRO A 43 0.49 -10.08 2.98
CA PRO A 43 0.58 -10.26 4.42
C PRO A 43 1.05 -9.00 5.15
N THR A 44 0.26 -8.59 6.15
CA THR A 44 0.57 -7.48 7.03
C THR A 44 1.83 -7.80 7.84
N ARG A 45 2.79 -6.87 7.85
CA ARG A 45 3.96 -6.97 8.73
C ARG A 45 3.56 -6.41 10.09
N ILE A 46 3.66 -7.23 11.13
CA ILE A 46 3.35 -6.85 12.52
C ILE A 46 4.66 -6.84 13.29
N GLU A 47 5.12 -5.66 13.69
CA GLU A 47 6.31 -5.49 14.52
C GLU A 47 5.86 -5.20 15.95
N ARG A 48 6.33 -6.00 16.91
CA ARG A 48 5.94 -5.89 18.32
C ARG A 48 7.12 -5.41 19.15
N PHE A 49 6.87 -4.43 20.01
CA PHE A 49 7.87 -3.82 20.87
C PHE A 49 7.36 -3.85 22.31
N ASN A 50 8.21 -4.31 23.23
CA ASN A 50 7.92 -4.33 24.65
C ASN A 50 8.85 -3.34 25.36
N VAL A 51 8.27 -2.35 26.03
CA VAL A 51 9.01 -1.30 26.74
C VAL A 51 8.63 -1.35 28.22
N LEU A 52 9.58 -1.01 29.10
CA LEU A 52 9.28 -0.83 30.51
C LEU A 52 8.51 0.47 30.70
N THR A 53 7.34 0.39 31.33
CA THR A 53 6.53 1.57 31.66
C THR A 53 7.17 2.37 32.78
N SER A 54 7.83 1.69 33.73
CA SER A 54 8.47 2.32 34.88
C SER A 54 9.93 2.65 34.62
N PRO A 55 10.42 3.85 35.01
CA PRO A 55 11.82 4.21 34.85
C PRO A 55 12.76 3.46 35.80
N HIS A 56 12.26 2.84 36.89
CA HIS A 56 13.08 2.13 37.86
C HIS A 56 12.35 0.95 38.52
N VAL A 57 13.10 -0.12 38.83
CA VAL A 57 12.72 -1.34 39.60
C VAL A 57 11.64 -2.25 38.98
N ASN A 58 10.53 -1.72 38.47
CA ASN A 58 9.38 -2.54 38.10
C ASN A 58 9.56 -3.24 36.74
N LYS A 59 10.07 -4.47 36.74
CA LYS A 59 10.36 -5.27 35.52
C LYS A 59 9.12 -5.90 34.86
N ASP A 60 8.07 -6.12 35.66
CA ASP A 60 6.82 -6.77 35.21
C ASP A 60 5.83 -5.76 34.61
N ALA A 61 5.98 -4.48 34.93
CA ALA A 61 5.25 -3.40 34.28
C ALA A 61 5.82 -3.16 32.87
N ARG A 62 5.16 -3.72 31.85
CA ARG A 62 5.55 -3.61 30.44
C ARG A 62 4.39 -3.16 29.58
N ASP A 63 4.65 -2.17 28.75
CA ASP A 63 3.75 -1.81 27.66
C ASP A 63 4.14 -2.54 26.39
N GLN A 64 3.13 -3.13 25.74
CA GLN A 64 3.29 -3.84 24.47
C GLN A 64 2.69 -2.99 23.37
N TYR A 65 3.55 -2.49 22.50
CA TYR A 65 3.14 -1.73 21.32
C TYR A 65 3.34 -2.58 20.07
N GLU A 66 2.54 -2.30 19.05
CA GLU A 66 2.77 -2.88 17.73
C GLU A 66 2.63 -1.84 16.62
N ILE A 67 3.47 -2.00 15.60
CA ILE A 67 3.36 -1.28 14.34
C ILE A 67 2.88 -2.28 13.30
N ARG A 68 1.71 -2.00 12.72
CA ARG A 68 1.15 -2.81 11.63
C ARG A 68 1.38 -2.08 10.32
N THR A 69 2.08 -2.71 9.39
CA THR A 69 2.23 -2.21 8.02
C THR A 69 1.38 -3.06 7.09
N TYR A 70 0.28 -2.48 6.64
CA TYR A 70 -0.59 -3.07 5.63
C TYR A 70 0.03 -2.88 4.25
N LYS A 71 -0.07 -3.90 3.41
CA LYS A 71 0.54 -3.92 2.08
C LYS A 71 -0.51 -4.35 1.07
N ARG A 72 -0.64 -3.58 -0.01
CA ARG A 72 -1.46 -3.96 -1.17
C ARG A 72 -0.60 -3.99 -2.42
N LEU A 73 -0.90 -4.92 -3.31
CA LEU A 73 -0.26 -5.05 -4.61
C LEU A 73 -1.32 -4.88 -5.70
N ILE A 74 -1.07 -4.01 -6.65
CA ILE A 74 -1.90 -3.84 -7.84
C ILE A 74 -1.00 -4.04 -9.05
N ASP A 75 -1.38 -4.94 -9.93
CA ASP A 75 -0.67 -5.19 -11.19
C ASP A 75 -1.56 -4.72 -12.34
N ILE A 76 -1.04 -3.83 -13.19
CA ILE A 76 -1.72 -3.35 -14.40
C ILE A 76 -1.12 -4.06 -15.60
N VAL A 77 -1.97 -4.77 -16.33
CA VAL A 77 -1.65 -5.51 -17.55
C VAL A 77 -2.04 -4.64 -18.74
N GLN A 78 -1.11 -4.45 -19.68
CA GLN A 78 -1.28 -3.59 -20.87
C GLN A 78 -1.59 -2.13 -20.50
N PRO A 79 -0.60 -1.38 -19.99
CA PRO A 79 -0.79 0.04 -19.72
C PRO A 79 -1.01 0.81 -21.02
N THR A 80 -1.98 1.72 -21.03
CA THR A 80 -2.10 2.75 -22.08
C THR A 80 -1.38 4.02 -21.62
N ASP A 81 -0.89 4.86 -22.56
CA ASP A 81 -0.21 6.12 -22.21
C ASP A 81 -1.09 7.02 -21.33
N LYS A 82 -2.41 7.04 -21.62
CA LYS A 82 -3.42 7.73 -20.80
C LYS A 82 -3.49 7.19 -19.37
N THR A 83 -3.24 5.90 -19.16
CA THR A 83 -3.23 5.28 -17.83
C THR A 83 -2.01 5.74 -17.04
N VAL A 84 -0.83 5.80 -17.66
CA VAL A 84 0.41 6.25 -16.99
C VAL A 84 0.27 7.70 -16.51
N ASP A 85 -0.24 8.57 -17.39
CA ASP A 85 -0.47 9.98 -17.04
C ASP A 85 -1.52 10.15 -15.95
N ALA A 86 -2.60 9.36 -15.97
CA ALA A 86 -3.64 9.42 -14.95
C ALA A 86 -3.14 8.95 -13.57
N LEU A 87 -2.27 7.95 -13.53
CA LEU A 87 -1.69 7.44 -12.27
C LEU A 87 -0.69 8.41 -11.65
N MET A 88 0.09 9.12 -12.46
CA MET A 88 1.03 10.14 -11.95
C MET A 88 0.34 11.40 -11.45
N LYS A 89 -0.86 11.70 -11.96
CA LYS A 89 -1.67 12.87 -11.55
C LYS A 89 -2.59 12.60 -10.37
N LEU A 90 -2.65 11.35 -9.90
CA LEU A 90 -3.54 11.00 -8.79
C LEU A 90 -2.95 11.49 -7.47
N ASP A 91 -3.60 12.46 -6.84
CA ASP A 91 -3.28 12.88 -5.47
C ASP A 91 -3.80 11.82 -4.49
N LEU A 92 -2.88 11.02 -3.97
CA LEU A 92 -3.19 9.98 -2.99
C LEU A 92 -3.25 10.56 -1.57
N ALA A 93 -4.07 9.92 -0.73
CA ALA A 93 -4.24 10.32 0.66
C ALA A 93 -2.90 10.34 1.41
N ALA A 94 -2.69 11.39 2.22
CA ALA A 94 -1.50 11.51 3.06
C ALA A 94 -1.39 10.30 4.00
N GLY A 95 -0.23 9.64 4.02
CA GLY A 95 0.03 8.45 4.84
C GLY A 95 -0.03 7.11 4.10
N VAL A 96 -0.20 7.13 2.77
CA VAL A 96 0.01 5.95 1.91
C VAL A 96 1.33 6.11 1.14
N ASP A 97 2.25 5.18 1.34
CA ASP A 97 3.49 5.06 0.59
C ASP A 97 3.24 4.25 -0.68
N VAL A 98 3.68 4.77 -1.82
CA VAL A 98 3.38 4.25 -3.16
C VAL A 98 4.69 3.99 -3.87
N GLN A 99 4.93 2.73 -4.23
CA GLN A 99 6.09 2.33 -5.00
C GLN A 99 5.63 1.76 -6.34
N ILE A 100 6.04 2.43 -7.42
CA ILE A 100 5.77 2.02 -8.80
C ILE A 100 7.01 1.33 -9.35
N ALA A 101 6.86 0.12 -9.86
CA ALA A 101 7.89 -0.61 -10.58
C ALA A 101 7.40 -0.91 -12.01
N LEU A 102 8.21 -0.56 -13.00
CA LEU A 102 8.01 -0.98 -14.39
C LEU A 102 8.80 -2.27 -14.62
N GLY A 103 8.13 -3.27 -15.21
CA GLY A 103 8.73 -4.54 -15.65
C GLY A 103 8.50 -4.81 -17.13
#